data_AF-A0A0Q8B476-F1
#
_entry.id   AF-A0A0Q8B476-F1
#
_cell.length_a   1.000
_cell.length_b   1.000
_cell.length_c   1.000
_cell.angle_alpha   90.00
_cell.angle_beta   90.00
_cell.angle_gamma   90.00
#
_symmetry.space_group_name_H-M   'P 1'
#
loop_
_entity.id
_entity.type
_entity.pdbx_description
1 polymer ?
#
loop_
_entity_poly.entity_id
_entity_poly.type
_entity_poly.pdbx_seq_one_letter_code
_entity_poly.pdbx_strand_id
1 'polypeptide(L)'
;MKIWLLSDLHLEYADLRQPLVVPDADVCVMAGDLCRAPANGVHWLATHIAHAMPCVYVAGNHEFYKGSIKEGIEDGKSAAAQFPNAHFLENDIVLVSTRN
;
A
#
# COMPACT_ATOMS: atom_id res chain seq x y z
N MET A 1 5.47 17.52 -9.42
CA MET A 1 5.01 16.16 -9.11
C MET A 1 6.18 15.33 -8.58
N LYS A 2 6.11 14.91 -7.33
CA LYS A 2 7.06 14.08 -6.60
C LYS A 2 6.37 12.77 -6.23
N ILE A 3 6.96 11.65 -6.63
CA ILE A 3 6.47 10.31 -6.28
C ILE A 3 7.37 9.76 -5.18
N TRP A 4 6.76 9.31 -4.09
CA TRP A 4 7.47 8.49 -3.10
C TRP A 4 7.25 7.02 -3.43
N LEU A 5 8.27 6.37 -3.98
CA LEU A 5 8.24 4.97 -4.36
C LEU A 5 8.80 4.08 -3.23
N LEU A 6 8.06 3.04 -2.89
CA LEU A 6 8.40 2.00 -1.93
C LEU A 6 8.24 0.63 -2.59
N SER A 7 9.09 -0.34 -2.25
CA SER A 7 9.06 -1.72 -2.74
C SER A 7 9.79 -2.63 -1.76
N ASP A 8 9.44 -3.91 -1.70
CA ASP A 8 10.19 -4.95 -0.99
C ASP A 8 10.53 -4.60 0.47
N LEU A 9 9.61 -3.90 1.15
CA LEU A 9 9.82 -3.50 2.53
C LEU A 9 9.80 -4.69 3.48
N HIS A 10 8.99 -5.72 3.17
CA HIS A 10 8.80 -6.92 3.99
C HIS A 10 8.68 -6.62 5.50
N LEU A 11 7.54 -6.07 5.91
CA LEU A 11 7.27 -5.70 7.30
C LEU A 11 7.37 -6.86 8.30
N GLU A 12 7.40 -8.10 7.85
CA GLU A 12 7.69 -9.28 8.67
C GLU A 12 9.13 -9.31 9.18
N TYR A 13 10.03 -8.62 8.50
CA TYR A 13 11.46 -8.54 8.82
C TYR A 13 11.93 -7.10 9.07
N ALA A 14 11.20 -6.10 8.56
CA ALA A 14 11.55 -4.70 8.73
C ALA A 14 11.47 -4.28 10.21
N ASP A 15 12.56 -3.70 10.68
CA ASP A 15 12.60 -3.08 11.99
C ASP A 15 12.17 -1.61 11.92
N LEU A 16 10.86 -1.38 12.07
CA LEU A 16 10.26 -0.05 12.10
C LEU A 16 10.12 0.51 13.52
N ARG A 17 11.10 0.27 14.41
CA ARG A 17 11.10 0.86 15.77
C ARG A 17 11.12 2.39 15.76
N GLN A 18 11.52 3.01 14.65
CA GLN A 18 11.45 4.47 14.48
C GLN A 18 10.19 4.84 13.68
N PRO A 19 9.51 5.95 14.04
CA PRO A 19 8.41 6.46 13.24
C PRO A 19 8.84 6.69 11.79
N LEU A 20 8.02 6.23 10.85
CA LEU A 20 8.24 6.47 9.43
C LEU A 20 8.25 7.98 9.17
N VAL A 21 9.35 8.49 8.60
CA VAL A 21 9.42 9.89 8.17
C VAL A 21 8.75 10.00 6.80
N VAL A 22 7.53 10.53 6.79
CA VAL A 22 6.79 10.78 5.54
C VAL A 22 7.36 12.03 4.87
N PRO A 23 7.91 11.92 3.64
CA PRO A 23 8.48 13.06 2.92
C PRO A 23 7.40 13.97 2.34
N ASP A 24 7.79 15.17 1.94
CA ASP A 24 6.97 16.05 1.10
C ASP A 24 6.90 15.48 -0.33
N ALA A 25 5.86 14.69 -0.59
CA ALA A 25 5.57 14.08 -1.89
C ALA A 25 4.07 14.15 -2.20
N ASP A 26 3.76 14.05 -3.50
CA ASP A 26 2.40 14.22 -4.01
C ASP A 26 1.59 12.92 -3.98
N VAL A 27 2.28 11.78 -4.09
CA VAL A 27 1.70 10.43 -4.08
C VAL A 27 2.72 9.42 -3.59
N CYS A 28 2.25 8.44 -2.82
CA CYS A 28 3.03 7.26 -2.45
C CYS A 28 2.65 6.09 -3.37
N VAL A 29 3.65 5.38 -3.89
CA VAL A 29 3.46 4.14 -4.67
C VAL A 29 4.17 3.01 -3.94
N MET A 30 3.41 2.03 -3.46
CA MET A 30 3.90 0.79 -2.88
C MET A 30 3.84 -0.31 -3.94
N ALA A 31 4.99 -0.69 -4.48
CA ALA A 31 5.16 -1.57 -5.62
C ALA A 31 5.41 -3.04 -5.23
N GLY A 32 4.64 -3.56 -4.27
CA GLY A 32 4.66 -4.95 -3.87
C GLY A 32 5.64 -5.31 -2.77
N ASP A 33 5.49 -6.53 -2.24
CA ASP A 33 6.30 -7.11 -1.17
C ASP A 33 6.41 -6.18 0.05
N LEU A 34 5.28 -5.55 0.40
CA LEU A 34 5.13 -4.79 1.64
C LEU A 34 5.02 -5.75 2.82
N CYS A 35 4.11 -6.73 2.73
CA CYS A 35 3.85 -7.71 3.78
C CYS A 35 2.94 -8.84 3.29
N ARG A 36 2.80 -9.92 4.08
CA ARG A 36 1.75 -10.92 3.87
C ARG A 36 0.33 -10.37 3.99
N ALA A 37 -0.52 -10.88 3.10
CA ALA A 37 -1.92 -10.52 2.87
C ALA A 37 -2.12 -9.08 2.36
N PRO A 38 -2.74 -8.86 1.18
CA PRO A 38 -2.98 -7.53 0.64
C PRO A 38 -3.72 -6.59 1.60
N ALA A 39 -4.71 -7.12 2.33
CA ALA A 39 -5.46 -6.32 3.30
C ALA A 39 -4.54 -5.70 4.38
N ASN A 40 -3.55 -6.44 4.89
CA ASN A 40 -2.63 -5.90 5.89
C ASN A 40 -1.83 -4.72 5.32
N GLY A 41 -1.37 -4.83 4.08
CA GLY A 41 -0.65 -3.75 3.40
C GLY A 41 -1.49 -2.49 3.25
N VAL A 42 -2.78 -2.64 2.90
CA VAL A 42 -3.73 -1.52 2.86
C VAL A 42 -3.87 -0.84 4.21
N HIS A 43 -4.10 -1.60 5.29
CA HIS A 43 -4.25 -1.03 6.64
C HIS A 43 -2.97 -0.32 7.10
N TRP A 44 -1.81 -0.90 6.77
CA TRP A 44 -0.52 -0.31 7.10
C TRP A 44 -0.34 1.04 6.38
N LEU A 45 -0.57 1.09 5.06
CA LEU A 45 -0.49 2.34 4.29
C LEU A 45 -1.50 3.37 4.78
N ALA A 46 -2.74 2.95 5.05
CA ALA A 46 -3.79 3.81 5.57
C ALA A 46 -3.39 4.48 6.89
N THR A 47 -2.78 3.71 7.79
CA THR A 47 -2.35 4.17 9.12
C THR A 47 -1.13 5.09 9.04
N HIS A 48 -0.13 4.74 8.21
CA HIS A 48 1.19 5.38 8.28
C HIS A 48 1.44 6.45 7.23
N ILE A 49 0.72 6.45 6.10
CA ILE A 49 1.03 7.32 4.95
C ILE A 49 -0.21 8.00 4.38
N ALA A 50 -1.36 7.32 4.30
CA ALA A 50 -2.52 7.83 3.56
C ALA A 50 -3.18 9.09 4.16
N HIS A 51 -2.83 9.44 5.40
CA HIS A 51 -3.19 10.72 6.02
C HIS A 51 -2.43 11.91 5.40
N ALA A 52 -1.27 11.67 4.80
CA ALA A 52 -0.39 12.68 4.25
C ALA A 52 -0.44 12.79 2.72
N MET A 53 -0.77 11.73 1.99
CA MET A 53 -0.92 11.74 0.52
C MET A 53 -1.67 10.49 0.05
N PRO A 54 -2.26 10.47 -1.17
CA PRO A 54 -2.81 9.24 -1.76
C PRO A 54 -1.73 8.14 -1.84
N CYS A 55 -2.11 6.92 -1.51
CA CYS A 55 -1.25 5.73 -1.59
C CYS A 55 -1.80 4.80 -2.67
N VAL A 56 -0.99 4.49 -3.67
CA VAL A 56 -1.27 3.45 -4.68
C VAL A 56 -0.50 2.21 -4.31
N TYR A 57 -1.18 1.07 -4.24
CA TYR A 57 -0.62 -0.18 -3.77
C TYR A 57 -0.91 -1.30 -4.76
N VAL A 58 0.15 -1.97 -5.21
CA VAL A 58 0.09 -3.20 -5.98
C VAL A 58 0.72 -4.30 -5.15
N ALA A 59 0.06 -5.46 -5.07
CA ALA A 59 0.63 -6.62 -4.39
C ALA A 59 1.81 -7.20 -5.17
N GLY A 60 2.85 -7.63 -4.46
CA GLY A 60 3.89 -8.51 -4.96
C GLY A 60 3.57 -9.98 -4.62
N ASN A 61 4.58 -10.84 -4.70
CA ASN A 61 4.39 -12.27 -4.40
C ASN A 61 4.27 -12.55 -2.90
N HIS A 62 4.84 -11.70 -2.04
CA HIS A 62 4.83 -11.94 -0.59
C HIS A 62 3.45 -11.72 0.04
N GLU A 63 2.62 -10.86 -0.56
CA GLU A 63 1.23 -10.68 -0.16
C GLU A 63 0.43 -11.99 -0.24
N PHE A 64 0.74 -12.85 -1.21
CA PHE A 64 0.05 -14.12 -1.42
C PHE A 64 0.82 -15.34 -0.89
N TYR A 65 1.99 -15.13 -0.28
CA TYR A 65 2.82 -16.25 0.16
C TYR A 65 2.12 -17.08 1.25
N LYS A 66 1.89 -18.37 0.95
CA LYS A 66 1.10 -19.33 1.75
C LYS A 66 -0.39 -18.95 1.91
N GLY A 67 -0.89 -18.04 1.09
CA GLY A 67 -2.30 -17.64 1.04
C GLY A 67 -2.97 -17.97 -0.29
N SER A 68 -4.25 -17.64 -0.38
CA SER A 68 -5.01 -17.71 -1.62
C SER A 68 -4.86 -16.42 -2.42
N ILE A 69 -4.54 -16.53 -3.71
CA ILE A 69 -4.48 -15.37 -4.61
C ILE A 69 -5.86 -14.72 -4.73
N LYS A 70 -6.89 -15.53 -4.98
CA LYS A 70 -8.25 -15.03 -5.20
C LYS A 70 -8.80 -14.33 -3.96
N GLU A 71 -8.76 -15.00 -2.81
CA GLU A 71 -9.27 -14.43 -1.56
C GLU A 71 -8.42 -13.23 -1.13
N GLY A 72 -7.09 -13.29 -1.32
CA GLY A 72 -6.21 -12.16 -1.02
C GLY A 72 -6.55 -10.90 -1.83
N ILE A 73 -6.88 -11.05 -3.13
CA ILE A 73 -7.33 -9.93 -3.97
C ILE A 73 -8.66 -9.37 -3.46
N GLU A 74 -9.64 -10.24 -3.18
CA GLU A 74 -10.96 -9.84 -2.67
C GLU A 74 -10.85 -9.11 -1.32
N ASP A 75 -10.01 -9.62 -0.41
CA ASP A 75 -9.72 -9.01 0.89
C ASP A 75 -9.00 -7.67 0.74
N GLY A 76 -8.00 -7.58 -0.14
CA GLY A 76 -7.29 -6.33 -0.45
C GLY A 76 -8.23 -5.24 -0.96
N LYS A 77 -9.12 -5.59 -1.91
CA LYS A 77 -10.14 -4.67 -2.43
C LYS A 77 -11.14 -4.24 -1.34
N SER A 78 -11.58 -5.18 -0.51
CA SER A 78 -12.51 -4.92 0.60
C SER A 78 -11.89 -4.03 1.68
N ALA A 79 -10.59 -4.20 1.96
CA ALA A 79 -9.85 -3.31 2.84
C ALA A 79 -9.73 -1.90 2.24
N ALA A 80 -9.33 -1.79 0.96
CA ALA A 80 -9.14 -0.49 0.31
C ALA A 80 -10.43 0.33 0.23
N ALA A 81 -11.59 -0.32 0.08
CA ALA A 81 -12.89 0.34 0.10
C ALA A 81 -13.19 1.11 1.41
N GLN A 82 -12.50 0.80 2.50
CA GLN A 82 -12.66 1.47 3.79
C GLN A 82 -11.81 2.75 3.92
N PHE A 83 -10.84 2.94 3.02
CA PHE A 83 -9.84 4.02 3.12
C PHE A 83 -9.77 4.82 1.80
N PRO A 84 -10.36 6.02 1.73
CA PRO A 84 -10.47 6.75 0.46
C PRO A 84 -9.13 7.17 -0.17
N ASN A 85 -8.05 7.19 0.62
CA ASN A 85 -6.70 7.55 0.16
C ASN A 85 -5.74 6.35 0.04
N ALA A 86 -6.21 5.11 0.23
CA ALA A 86 -5.39 3.91 0.04
C ALA A 86 -6.01 3.03 -1.04
N HIS A 87 -5.37 2.99 -2.20
CA HIS A 87 -5.87 2.35 -3.41
C HIS A 87 -5.11 1.05 -3.64
N PHE A 88 -5.77 -0.10 -3.47
CA PHE A 88 -5.24 -1.39 -3.88
C PHE A 88 -5.63 -1.70 -5.33
N LEU A 89 -4.66 -1.99 -6.18
CA LEU A 89 -4.86 -2.28 -7.60
C LEU A 89 -4.48 -3.71 -7.94
N GLU A 90 -5.36 -4.39 -8.66
CA GLU A 90 -5.12 -5.69 -9.28
C GLU A 90 -5.65 -5.61 -10.71
N ASN A 91 -4.72 -5.50 -11.68
CA ASN A 91 -5.03 -5.25 -13.09
C ASN A 91 -6.04 -4.10 -13.30
N ASP A 92 -5.83 -2.99 -12.58
CA ASP A 92 -6.74 -1.86 -12.53
C ASP A 92 -5.97 -0.54 -12.51
N ILE A 93 -6.69 0.57 -12.63
CA ILE A 93 -6.15 1.92 -12.67
C ILE A 93 -6.88 2.84 -11.68
N VAL A 94 -6.18 3.85 -11.19
CA VAL A 94 -6.78 4.90 -10.35
C VAL A 94 -6.30 6.27 -10.81
N LEU A 95 -7.23 7.23 -10.80
CA LEU A 95 -6.92 8.64 -11.00
C LEU A 95 -6.79 9.29 -9.62
N VAL A 96 -5.61 9.86 -9.33
CA VAL A 96 -5.33 10.53 -8.06
C VAL A 96 -5.09 12.01 -8.28
N SER A 97 -5.74 12.85 -7.47
CA SER A 97 -5.48 14.29 -7.43
C SER A 97 -4.31 14.56 -6.50
N THR A 98 -3.36 15.40 -6.95
CA THR A 98 -2.19 15.81 -6.17
C THR A 98 -2.39 17.23 -5.63
N ARG A 99 -1.66 17.58 -4.56
CA ARG A 99 -1.71 18.94 -4.01
C ARG A 99 -0.89 19.86 -4.92
N ASN A 100 -1.48 20.97 -5.36
CA ASN A 100 -0.78 22.00 -6.14
C ASN A 100 0.15 22.83 -5.25
#